data_AF-A0A974DMS1-F1
#
_entry.id   AF-A0A974DMS1-F1
#
_cell.length_a   1.000
_cell.length_b   1.000
_cell.length_c   1.000
_cell.angle_alpha   90.00
_cell.angle_beta   90.00
_cell.angle_gamma   90.00
#
_symmetry.space_group_name_H-M   'P 1'
#
loop_
_entity.id
_entity.type
_entity.pdbx_description
1 polymer ?
#
loop_
_entity_poly.entity_id
_entity_poly.type
_entity_poly.pdbx_seq_one_letter_code
_entity_poly.pdbx_strand_id
1 'polypeptide(L)'
;MVEIILQAFGWFLDVLVAFPSPMVSHIIIDQFRCVYPCISAVPPKTEAKSKALKAKKAVLKGVHSHKKKKIRTSPTFRRPKTLRLRRQPKYPRKSAPTRNKLDHYAIIKFPLTTESAMKKIEDNNTLVFIVDVKANKHQIKQAVKKLYDIDVQKVNTLIRPDGEKKAYVRLAPDYDALDVANKVTVLNSILEHFP
;
A
#
# COMPACT_ATOMS: atom_id res chain seq x y z
N MET A 1 15.26 -42.15 -15.28
CA MET A 1 15.82 -40.95 -15.93
C MET A 1 14.75 -40.03 -16.54
N VAL A 2 13.50 -40.01 -16.03
CA VAL A 2 12.46 -39.05 -16.51
C VAL A 2 11.58 -38.49 -15.39
N GLU A 3 11.50 -39.09 -14.18
CA GLU A 3 10.59 -38.59 -13.13
C GLU A 3 11.19 -37.68 -12.03
N ILE A 4 12.50 -37.44 -11.98
CA ILE A 4 13.09 -36.55 -10.94
C ILE A 4 13.26 -35.10 -11.43
N ILE A 5 13.18 -34.86 -12.74
CA ILE A 5 13.42 -33.53 -13.34
C ILE A 5 12.19 -32.60 -13.17
N LEU A 6 11.00 -33.13 -12.92
CA LEU A 6 9.77 -32.32 -12.79
C LEU A 6 9.52 -31.76 -11.37
N GLN A 7 10.19 -32.25 -10.32
CA GLN A 7 9.99 -31.72 -8.96
C GLN A 7 10.88 -30.51 -8.63
N ALA A 8 11.98 -30.30 -9.37
CA ALA A 8 12.97 -29.26 -9.04
C ALA A 8 12.72 -27.90 -9.73
N PHE A 9 11.78 -27.83 -10.68
CA PHE A 9 11.44 -26.60 -11.39
C PHE A 9 10.34 -25.75 -10.71
N GLY A 10 9.67 -26.29 -9.69
CA GLY A 10 8.54 -25.63 -9.02
C GLY A 10 8.90 -24.72 -7.84
N TRP A 11 10.12 -24.81 -7.29
CA TRP A 11 10.50 -24.09 -6.06
C TRP A 11 11.37 -22.84 -6.30
N PHE A 12 11.65 -22.50 -7.56
CA PHE A 12 12.50 -21.36 -7.91
C PHE A 12 11.71 -20.10 -8.31
N LEU A 13 10.37 -20.19 -8.41
CA LEU A 13 9.52 -19.07 -8.87
C LEU A 13 8.90 -18.23 -7.76
N ASP A 14 8.99 -18.62 -6.48
CA ASP A 14 8.31 -17.92 -5.37
C ASP A 14 9.21 -17.01 -4.50
N VAL A 15 10.50 -16.87 -4.82
CA VAL A 15 11.44 -16.02 -4.02
C VAL A 15 11.86 -14.72 -4.74
N LEU A 16 11.38 -14.48 -5.96
CA LEU A 16 11.73 -13.29 -6.75
C LEU A 16 10.77 -12.10 -6.55
N VAL A 17 10.17 -11.94 -5.37
CA VAL A 17 9.43 -10.72 -4.99
C VAL A 17 9.86 -10.26 -3.60
N ALA A 18 11.14 -9.96 -3.42
CA ALA A 18 11.60 -9.15 -2.30
C ALA A 18 13.04 -8.66 -2.50
N PHE A 19 13.15 -7.33 -2.54
CA PHE A 19 14.31 -6.49 -2.22
C PHE A 19 15.28 -5.99 -3.31
N PRO A 20 15.75 -4.72 -3.16
CA PRO A 20 16.31 -3.93 -4.26
C PRO A 20 17.79 -3.55 -4.05
N SER A 21 18.54 -3.55 -5.18
CA SER A 21 19.73 -2.71 -5.47
C SER A 21 21.07 -3.09 -4.77
N PRO A 22 22.21 -2.47 -5.17
CA PRO A 22 23.28 -3.21 -5.85
C PRO A 22 24.62 -3.04 -5.12
N MET A 23 25.61 -3.87 -5.45
CA MET A 23 27.05 -3.55 -5.52
C MET A 23 27.84 -4.84 -5.40
N VAL A 24 29.03 -4.82 -5.99
CA VAL A 24 30.07 -5.86 -5.97
C VAL A 24 29.89 -6.97 -7.02
N SER A 25 30.31 -6.65 -8.24
CA SER A 25 30.90 -7.65 -9.15
C SER A 25 32.06 -7.01 -9.93
N HIS A 26 32.99 -6.41 -9.19
CA HIS A 26 34.40 -6.54 -9.53
C HIS A 26 34.86 -7.83 -8.84
N ILE A 27 35.70 -8.60 -9.54
CA ILE A 27 36.28 -9.88 -9.12
C ILE A 27 35.40 -11.08 -9.54
N ILE A 28 36.04 -12.08 -10.17
CA ILE A 28 35.48 -13.32 -10.74
C ILE A 28 35.09 -13.26 -12.24
N ILE A 29 35.97 -12.72 -13.10
CA ILE A 29 36.21 -13.30 -14.45
C ILE A 29 37.69 -13.11 -14.79
N ASP A 30 38.60 -13.70 -14.00
CA ASP A 30 40.04 -13.60 -14.28
C ASP A 30 40.84 -14.90 -14.04
N GLN A 31 40.18 -16.04 -14.16
CA GLN A 31 40.86 -17.33 -14.24
C GLN A 31 40.13 -18.21 -15.25
N PHE A 32 40.77 -18.38 -16.42
CA PHE A 32 40.60 -19.43 -17.45
C PHE A 32 40.68 -18.86 -18.87
N ARG A 33 41.86 -18.33 -19.26
CA ARG A 33 42.43 -18.56 -20.62
C ARG A 33 43.88 -18.07 -20.77
N CYS A 34 44.83 -18.87 -20.32
CA CYS A 34 46.20 -18.84 -20.85
C CYS A 34 46.67 -20.26 -21.13
N VAL A 35 46.26 -20.83 -22.28
CA VAL A 35 47.00 -21.87 -23.01
C VAL A 35 46.70 -21.65 -24.50
N TYR A 36 47.73 -21.82 -25.34
CA TYR A 36 47.86 -21.51 -26.77
C TYR A 36 48.36 -20.10 -27.13
N PRO A 37 49.68 -19.88 -27.10
CA PRO A 37 50.33 -18.94 -28.00
C PRO A 37 50.58 -19.64 -29.34
N CYS A 38 49.85 -19.26 -30.38
CA CYS A 38 50.37 -19.41 -31.75
C CYS A 38 49.91 -18.20 -32.56
N ILE A 39 50.53 -17.07 -32.24
CA ILE A 39 50.52 -15.89 -33.11
C ILE A 39 51.39 -16.27 -34.30
N SER A 40 50.79 -16.76 -35.39
CA SER A 40 51.45 -16.77 -36.69
C SER A 40 51.71 -15.30 -37.05
N ALA A 41 52.96 -14.86 -36.96
CA ALA A 41 53.36 -13.51 -37.35
C ALA A 41 52.92 -13.27 -38.80
N VAL A 42 51.94 -12.38 -39.00
CA VAL A 42 51.49 -11.96 -40.31
C VAL A 42 52.69 -11.33 -41.03
N PRO A 43 53.00 -11.68 -42.30
CA PRO A 43 54.18 -11.15 -42.95
C PRO A 43 54.17 -9.61 -42.90
N PRO A 44 55.30 -8.95 -42.62
CA PRO A 44 55.34 -7.50 -42.39
C PRO A 44 54.77 -6.70 -43.58
N LYS A 45 54.89 -7.26 -44.80
CA LYS A 45 54.35 -6.70 -46.03
C LYS A 45 52.82 -6.67 -46.07
N THR A 46 52.13 -7.70 -45.55
CA THR A 46 50.66 -7.75 -45.47
C THR A 46 50.11 -6.81 -44.41
N GLU A 47 50.80 -6.67 -43.27
CA GLU A 47 50.42 -5.67 -42.27
C GLU A 47 50.58 -4.25 -42.78
N ALA A 48 51.70 -3.93 -43.44
CA ALA A 48 51.95 -2.62 -44.04
C ALA A 48 50.89 -2.27 -45.10
N LYS A 49 50.53 -3.22 -45.97
CA LYS A 49 49.44 -3.05 -46.95
C LYS A 49 48.10 -2.79 -46.25
N SER A 50 47.77 -3.52 -45.19
CA SER A 50 46.54 -3.32 -44.43
C SER A 50 46.48 -1.94 -43.74
N LYS A 51 47.62 -1.47 -43.20
CA LYS A 51 47.78 -0.17 -42.55
C LYS A 51 47.65 0.96 -43.58
N ALA A 52 48.26 0.84 -44.74
CA ALA A 52 48.15 1.80 -45.84
C ALA A 52 46.72 1.89 -46.41
N LEU A 53 46.04 0.75 -46.58
CA LEU A 53 44.65 0.72 -47.03
C LEU A 53 43.69 1.32 -45.98
N LYS A 54 43.93 1.10 -44.69
CA LYS A 54 43.18 1.76 -43.59
C LYS A 54 43.41 3.26 -43.58
N ALA A 55 44.66 3.72 -43.75
CA ALA A 55 45.00 5.13 -43.86
C ALA A 55 44.34 5.79 -45.07
N LYS A 56 44.39 5.16 -46.26
CA LYS A 56 43.69 5.63 -47.47
C LYS A 56 42.18 5.74 -47.25
N LYS A 57 41.56 4.74 -46.63
CA LYS A 57 40.11 4.76 -46.30
C LYS A 57 39.76 5.84 -45.27
N ALA A 58 40.63 6.12 -44.31
CA ALA A 58 40.44 7.17 -43.32
C ALA A 58 40.56 8.57 -43.93
N VAL A 59 41.54 8.78 -44.82
CA VAL A 59 41.73 10.03 -45.56
C VAL A 59 40.53 10.30 -46.49
N LEU A 60 40.05 9.27 -47.22
CA LEU A 60 38.88 9.39 -48.10
C LEU A 60 37.57 9.66 -47.34
N LYS A 61 37.39 9.07 -46.14
CA LYS A 61 36.23 9.39 -45.29
C LYS A 61 36.27 10.85 -44.80
N GLY A 62 37.47 11.44 -44.66
CA GLY A 62 37.64 12.77 -44.11
C GLY A 62 37.28 12.87 -42.63
N VAL A 63 37.71 13.96 -41.99
CA VAL A 63 37.61 14.16 -40.52
C VAL A 63 36.16 14.27 -40.03
N HIS A 64 35.20 14.61 -40.91
CA HIS A 64 33.81 14.90 -40.57
C HIS A 64 32.80 13.84 -41.03
N SER A 65 33.23 12.62 -41.39
CA SER A 65 32.35 11.62 -42.03
C SER A 65 31.18 11.12 -41.19
N HIS A 66 31.24 11.17 -39.85
CA HIS A 66 30.18 10.66 -38.97
C HIS A 66 29.63 11.77 -38.08
N LYS A 67 28.74 12.61 -38.62
CA LYS A 67 27.95 13.54 -37.80
C LYS A 67 26.81 12.78 -37.12
N LYS A 68 27.09 12.19 -35.95
CA LYS A 68 26.07 11.53 -35.13
C LYS A 68 25.16 12.58 -34.49
N LYS A 69 23.94 12.73 -35.01
CA LYS A 69 22.89 13.60 -34.44
C LYS A 69 21.82 12.75 -33.75
N LYS A 70 21.17 13.30 -32.73
CA LYS A 70 19.99 12.67 -32.12
C LYS A 70 18.81 12.79 -33.08
N ILE A 71 18.49 11.70 -33.78
CA ILE A 71 17.37 11.64 -34.72
C ILE A 71 16.06 11.85 -33.94
N ARG A 72 15.23 12.78 -34.42
CA ARG A 72 13.87 13.02 -33.91
C ARG A 72 12.91 12.52 -34.99
N THR A 73 12.13 11.50 -34.68
CA THR A 73 11.19 10.87 -35.62
C THR A 73 9.88 11.64 -35.74
N SER A 74 9.54 12.51 -34.77
CA SER A 74 8.38 13.39 -34.81
C SER A 74 8.77 14.85 -35.08
N PRO A 75 8.01 15.60 -35.89
CA PRO A 75 8.22 17.03 -36.07
C PRO A 75 7.82 17.84 -34.82
N THR A 76 6.92 17.31 -33.98
CA THR A 76 6.47 17.96 -32.75
C THR A 76 7.49 17.81 -31.63
N PHE A 77 7.91 18.93 -31.04
CA PHE A 77 8.74 18.94 -29.83
C PHE A 77 7.88 18.65 -28.60
N ARG A 78 8.16 17.54 -27.89
CA ARG A 78 7.49 17.19 -26.63
C ARG A 78 8.41 17.46 -25.44
N ARG A 79 7.86 18.06 -24.38
CA ARG A 79 8.58 18.25 -23.12
C ARG A 79 9.06 16.88 -22.59
N PRO A 80 10.37 16.72 -22.31
CA PRO A 80 10.86 15.48 -21.72
C PRO A 80 10.28 15.33 -20.32
N LYS A 81 10.05 14.08 -19.90
CA LYS A 81 9.66 13.79 -18.53
C LYS A 81 10.83 14.18 -17.62
N THR A 82 10.59 15.12 -16.72
CA THR A 82 11.55 15.57 -15.72
C THR A 82 11.27 14.90 -14.39
N LEU A 83 12.30 14.73 -13.56
CA LEU A 83 12.15 14.29 -12.17
C LEU A 83 11.20 15.25 -11.43
N ARG A 84 10.23 14.70 -10.70
CA ARG A 84 9.37 15.45 -9.77
C ARG A 84 9.66 14.95 -8.36
N LEU A 85 10.47 15.71 -7.64
CA LEU A 85 10.81 15.39 -6.25
C LEU A 85 9.58 15.47 -5.35
N ARG A 86 9.52 14.61 -4.33
CA ARG A 86 8.50 14.70 -3.28
C ARG A 86 8.76 15.95 -2.45
N ARG A 87 7.69 16.54 -1.90
CA ARG A 87 7.81 17.71 -1.02
C ARG A 87 8.54 17.31 0.26
N GLN A 88 9.65 17.99 0.56
CA GLN A 88 10.39 17.89 1.83
C GLN A 88 10.41 19.29 2.46
N PRO A 89 9.43 19.63 3.31
CA PRO A 89 9.38 20.96 3.94
C PRO A 89 10.50 21.12 4.97
N LYS A 90 11.11 22.32 5.03
CA LYS A 90 12.20 22.62 5.98
C LYS A 90 11.73 22.71 7.43
N TYR A 91 10.47 23.05 7.66
CA TYR A 91 9.84 23.16 8.97
C TYR A 91 8.41 22.60 8.90
N PRO A 92 7.92 21.96 9.99
CA PRO A 92 6.57 21.44 10.01
C PRO A 92 5.54 22.58 9.99
N ARG A 93 4.41 22.38 9.29
CA ARG A 93 3.32 23.38 9.20
C ARG A 93 2.53 23.55 10.50
N LYS A 94 2.54 22.52 11.35
CA LYS A 94 1.91 22.50 12.66
C LYS A 94 2.93 21.92 13.64
N SER A 95 3.03 22.49 14.82
CA SER A 95 3.94 22.01 15.87
C SER A 95 3.57 20.59 16.32
N ALA A 96 2.28 20.32 16.47
CA ALA A 96 1.74 19.01 16.85
C ALA A 96 0.59 18.57 15.94
N PRO A 97 0.38 17.25 15.76
CA PRO A 97 -0.81 16.74 15.10
C PRO A 97 -2.06 17.02 15.95
N THR A 98 -3.19 17.24 15.28
CA THR A 98 -4.47 17.43 15.98
C THR A 98 -4.98 16.12 16.54
N ARG A 99 -5.47 16.11 17.78
CA ARG A 99 -6.15 14.95 18.37
C ARG A 99 -7.44 14.61 17.63
N ASN A 100 -7.80 13.33 17.62
CA ASN A 100 -9.10 12.88 17.11
C ASN A 100 -10.20 13.36 18.06
N LYS A 101 -11.16 14.13 17.53
CA LYS A 101 -12.31 14.63 18.30
C LYS A 101 -13.47 13.64 18.37
N LEU A 102 -13.52 12.67 17.46
CA LEU A 102 -14.51 11.59 17.44
C LEU A 102 -13.87 10.33 18.03
N ASP A 103 -13.93 10.22 19.35
CA ASP A 103 -13.57 9.02 20.10
C ASP A 103 -14.79 8.10 20.30
N HIS A 104 -14.58 6.92 20.88
CA HIS A 104 -15.65 5.92 21.04
C HIS A 104 -16.80 6.44 21.91
N TYR A 105 -16.48 7.24 22.93
CA TYR A 105 -17.45 7.89 23.80
C TYR A 105 -18.20 9.03 23.11
N ALA A 106 -17.56 9.86 22.28
CA ALA A 106 -18.31 10.86 21.50
C ALA A 106 -19.18 10.24 20.39
N ILE A 107 -18.82 9.05 19.90
CA ILE A 107 -19.60 8.34 18.89
C ILE A 107 -20.93 7.87 19.49
N ILE A 108 -20.91 7.13 20.60
CA ILE A 108 -22.11 6.58 21.24
C ILE A 108 -22.53 7.49 22.39
N LYS A 109 -23.65 8.20 22.23
CA LYS A 109 -24.13 9.15 23.23
C LYS A 109 -24.90 8.48 24.35
N PHE A 110 -26.02 7.84 24.01
CA PHE A 110 -26.88 7.14 24.98
C PHE A 110 -27.71 6.06 24.29
N PRO A 111 -28.10 4.99 25.00
CA PRO A 111 -29.04 3.99 24.52
C PRO A 111 -30.47 4.55 24.45
N LEU A 112 -31.30 4.02 23.56
CA LEU A 112 -32.72 4.34 23.52
C LEU A 112 -33.53 3.33 24.34
N THR A 113 -34.28 3.84 25.31
CA THR A 113 -35.13 3.06 26.23
C THR A 113 -36.63 3.14 25.88
N THR A 114 -36.98 3.60 24.69
CA THR A 114 -38.38 3.68 24.23
C THR A 114 -38.99 2.29 24.05
N GLU A 115 -40.31 2.15 24.19
CA GLU A 115 -41.03 0.87 23.99
C GLU A 115 -40.67 0.16 22.67
N SER A 116 -40.60 0.90 21.57
CA SER A 116 -40.23 0.34 20.26
C SER A 116 -38.79 -0.16 20.19
N ALA A 117 -37.90 0.39 21.03
CA ALA A 117 -36.52 -0.05 21.14
C ALA A 117 -36.41 -1.27 22.06
N MET A 118 -37.17 -1.31 23.16
CA MET A 118 -37.24 -2.48 24.06
C MET A 118 -37.73 -3.73 23.32
N LYS A 119 -38.80 -3.61 22.52
CA LYS A 119 -39.28 -4.71 21.64
C LYS A 119 -38.19 -5.24 20.70
N LYS A 120 -37.31 -4.36 20.22
CA LYS A 120 -36.20 -4.74 19.33
C LYS A 120 -35.06 -5.45 20.06
N ILE A 121 -34.86 -5.17 21.34
CA ILE A 121 -33.90 -5.88 22.17
C ILE A 121 -34.37 -7.33 22.35
N GLU A 122 -35.65 -7.51 22.70
CA GLU A 122 -36.28 -8.81 22.93
C GLU A 122 -36.38 -9.66 21.64
N ASP A 123 -37.02 -9.16 20.59
CA ASP A 123 -37.37 -9.97 19.41
C ASP A 123 -36.19 -10.25 18.48
N ASN A 124 -35.24 -9.31 18.41
CA ASN A 124 -34.29 -9.22 17.30
C ASN A 124 -32.82 -9.23 17.73
N ASN A 125 -32.55 -9.36 19.03
CA ASN A 125 -31.21 -9.21 19.62
C ASN A 125 -30.51 -7.93 19.11
N THR A 126 -31.26 -6.81 19.15
CA THR A 126 -30.78 -5.51 18.66
C THR A 126 -30.75 -4.43 19.73
N LEU A 127 -29.57 -3.83 19.93
CA LEU A 127 -29.42 -2.63 20.73
C LEU A 127 -29.68 -1.40 19.87
N VAL A 128 -30.31 -0.39 20.46
CA VAL A 128 -30.62 0.87 19.78
C VAL A 128 -29.89 2.00 20.50
N PHE A 129 -29.04 2.73 19.77
CA PHE A 129 -28.27 3.83 20.30
C PHE A 129 -28.58 5.15 19.58
N ILE A 130 -28.45 6.25 20.30
CA ILE A 130 -28.24 7.57 19.73
C ILE A 130 -26.75 7.82 19.56
N VAL A 131 -26.39 8.29 18.37
CA VAL A 131 -25.01 8.38 17.89
C VAL A 131 -24.79 9.75 17.27
N ASP A 132 -23.54 10.20 17.23
CA ASP A 132 -23.16 11.39 16.47
C ASP A 132 -23.47 11.28 14.96
N VAL A 133 -23.90 12.40 14.37
CA VAL A 133 -24.30 12.52 12.95
C VAL A 133 -23.12 12.31 12.01
N LYS A 134 -21.89 12.53 12.45
CA LYS A 134 -20.68 12.31 11.64
C LYS A 134 -20.18 10.87 11.69
N ALA A 135 -20.67 10.05 12.61
CA ALA A 135 -20.18 8.69 12.81
C ALA A 135 -20.57 7.73 11.66
N ASN A 136 -19.59 7.01 11.11
CA ASN A 136 -19.82 5.97 10.11
C ASN A 136 -20.22 4.64 10.76
N LYS A 137 -20.90 3.77 10.02
CA LYS A 137 -21.32 2.43 10.50
C LYS A 137 -20.15 1.60 11.06
N HIS A 138 -18.98 1.68 10.43
CA HIS A 138 -17.76 1.00 10.88
C HIS A 138 -17.24 1.55 12.22
N GLN A 139 -17.34 2.86 12.43
CA GLN A 139 -16.93 3.50 13.68
C GLN A 139 -17.87 3.10 14.82
N ILE A 140 -19.19 3.07 14.57
CA ILE A 140 -20.18 2.61 15.54
C ILE A 140 -19.91 1.16 15.94
N LYS A 141 -19.65 0.29 14.96
CA LYS A 141 -19.31 -1.12 15.21
C LYS A 141 -18.08 -1.26 16.12
N GLN A 142 -17.03 -0.47 15.86
CA GLN A 142 -15.81 -0.47 16.66
C GLN A 142 -16.01 0.11 18.06
N ALA A 143 -16.82 1.16 18.18
CA ALA A 143 -17.12 1.80 19.47
C ALA A 143 -17.92 0.87 20.37
N VAL A 144 -18.99 0.24 19.87
CA VAL A 144 -19.79 -0.74 20.63
C VAL A 144 -18.91 -1.89 21.09
N LYS A 145 -18.07 -2.42 20.20
CA LYS A 145 -17.16 -3.52 20.53
C LYS A 145 -16.16 -3.17 21.63
N LYS A 146 -15.66 -1.94 21.67
CA LYS A 146 -14.64 -1.51 22.65
C LYS A 146 -15.23 -1.06 23.98
N LEU A 147 -16.42 -0.48 23.98
CA LEU A 147 -17.02 0.07 25.19
C LEU A 147 -17.73 -0.98 26.03
N TYR A 148 -18.32 -1.97 25.36
CA TYR A 148 -19.15 -2.98 26.01
C TYR A 148 -18.59 -4.39 25.86
N ASP A 149 -17.47 -4.57 25.15
CA ASP A 149 -16.80 -5.85 24.89
C ASP A 149 -17.70 -6.89 24.19
N ILE A 150 -18.49 -6.43 23.20
CA ILE A 150 -19.46 -7.26 22.48
C ILE A 150 -19.12 -7.35 20.99
N ASP A 151 -19.37 -8.52 20.40
CA ASP A 151 -19.32 -8.67 18.95
C ASP A 151 -20.63 -8.30 18.26
N VAL A 152 -20.49 -7.47 17.23
CA VAL A 152 -21.59 -6.92 16.45
C VAL A 152 -21.67 -7.62 15.11
N GLN A 153 -22.85 -8.12 14.75
CA GLN A 153 -23.11 -8.70 13.44
C GLN A 153 -23.24 -7.60 12.38
N LYS A 154 -24.27 -6.75 12.51
CA LYS A 154 -24.54 -5.65 11.55
C LYS A 154 -25.01 -4.37 12.25
N VAL A 155 -24.74 -3.23 11.61
CA VAL A 155 -25.21 -1.91 12.07
C VAL A 155 -26.04 -1.25 10.98
N ASN A 156 -27.28 -0.90 11.33
CA ASN A 156 -28.18 -0.09 10.51
C ASN A 156 -28.31 1.30 11.16
N THR A 157 -28.42 2.36 10.38
CA THR A 157 -28.49 3.73 10.89
C THR A 157 -29.56 4.52 10.14
N LEU A 158 -30.26 5.41 10.85
CA LEU A 158 -31.11 6.45 10.28
C LEU A 158 -30.83 7.78 10.97
N ILE A 159 -31.18 8.88 10.33
CA ILE A 159 -31.20 10.21 10.96
C ILE A 159 -32.65 10.51 11.33
N ARG A 160 -32.88 10.90 12.59
CA ARG A 160 -34.19 11.33 13.09
C ARG A 160 -34.51 12.75 12.60
N PRO A 161 -35.79 13.14 12.52
CA PRO A 161 -36.15 14.54 12.26
C PRO A 161 -35.56 15.51 13.30
N ASP A 162 -35.31 15.02 14.52
CA ASP A 162 -34.63 15.73 15.61
C ASP A 162 -33.17 16.13 15.28
N GLY A 163 -32.61 15.63 14.18
CA GLY A 163 -31.22 15.86 13.77
C GLY A 163 -30.22 14.88 14.38
N GLU A 164 -30.65 13.93 15.20
CA GLU A 164 -29.78 12.93 15.80
C GLU A 164 -29.78 11.61 15.02
N LYS A 165 -28.63 10.92 15.00
CA LYS A 165 -28.54 9.61 14.33
C LYS A 165 -28.97 8.50 15.28
N LYS A 166 -29.92 7.67 14.86
CA LYS A 166 -30.32 6.44 15.54
C LYS A 166 -29.65 5.25 14.87
N ALA A 167 -28.97 4.42 15.65
CA ALA A 167 -28.29 3.21 15.20
C ALA A 167 -28.95 1.96 15.77
N TYR A 168 -29.34 1.03 14.91
CA TYR A 168 -29.73 -0.33 15.28
C TYR A 168 -28.52 -1.25 15.12
N VAL A 169 -28.10 -1.88 16.21
CA VAL A 169 -26.92 -2.71 16.28
C VAL A 169 -27.37 -4.14 16.56
N ARG A 170 -27.27 -5.02 15.56
CA ARG A 170 -27.47 -6.48 15.75
C ARG A 170 -26.22 -7.07 16.39
N LEU A 171 -26.38 -7.74 17.51
CA LEU A 171 -25.30 -8.46 18.16
C LEU A 171 -25.04 -9.79 17.43
N ALA A 172 -23.87 -10.38 17.69
CA ALA A 172 -23.61 -11.77 17.35
C ALA A 172 -24.54 -12.68 18.20
N PRO A 173 -24.91 -13.88 17.69
CA PRO A 173 -25.81 -14.78 18.40
C PRO A 173 -25.24 -15.30 19.73
N ASP A 174 -23.92 -15.18 19.93
CA ASP A 174 -23.23 -15.59 21.15
C ASP A 174 -23.51 -14.67 22.34
N TYR A 175 -24.07 -13.48 22.11
CA TYR A 175 -24.37 -12.48 23.13
C TYR A 175 -25.88 -12.20 23.17
N ASP A 176 -26.44 -12.13 24.36
CA ASP A 176 -27.82 -11.69 24.57
C ASP A 176 -27.89 -10.17 24.80
N ALA A 177 -28.73 -9.48 24.03
CA ALA A 177 -28.95 -8.05 24.14
C ALA A 177 -29.64 -7.66 25.46
N LEU A 178 -30.45 -8.53 26.07
CA LEU A 178 -31.10 -8.24 27.34
C LEU A 178 -30.08 -8.08 28.47
N ASP A 179 -29.15 -9.04 28.58
CA ASP A 179 -28.08 -9.01 29.58
C ASP A 179 -27.17 -7.79 29.42
N VAL A 180 -26.85 -7.45 28.18
CA VAL A 180 -26.06 -6.25 27.87
C VAL A 180 -26.84 -4.99 28.25
N ALA A 181 -28.12 -4.90 27.88
CA ALA A 181 -28.95 -3.72 28.17
C ALA A 181 -29.03 -3.46 29.67
N ASN A 182 -29.15 -4.50 30.50
CA ASN A 182 -29.12 -4.38 31.95
C ASN A 182 -27.78 -3.79 32.45
N LYS A 183 -26.65 -4.28 31.92
CA LYS A 183 -25.32 -3.72 32.25
C LYS A 183 -25.21 -2.24 31.84
N VAL A 184 -25.65 -1.90 30.64
CA VAL A 184 -25.60 -0.51 30.13
C VAL A 184 -26.52 0.41 30.94
N THR A 185 -27.70 -0.05 31.31
CA THR A 185 -28.69 0.75 32.06
C THR A 185 -28.21 1.04 33.47
N VAL A 186 -27.61 0.05 34.15
CA VAL A 186 -26.99 0.26 35.47
C VAL A 186 -25.80 1.22 35.39
N LEU A 187 -24.98 1.13 34.34
CA LEU A 187 -23.84 2.03 34.17
C LEU A 187 -24.26 3.49 33.91
N ASN A 188 -25.33 3.69 33.14
CA ASN A 188 -25.81 5.04 32.83
C ASN A 188 -26.55 5.70 34.01
N SER A 189 -27.30 4.93 34.81
CA SER A 189 -28.01 5.50 35.98
C SER A 189 -27.05 5.97 37.07
N ILE A 190 -25.88 5.33 37.21
CA ILE A 190 -24.82 5.77 38.12
C ILE A 190 -24.16 7.07 37.64
N LEU A 191 -24.01 7.24 36.31
CA LEU A 191 -23.42 8.44 35.72
C LEU A 191 -24.35 9.66 35.75
N GLU A 192 -25.67 9.49 35.71
CA GLU A 192 -26.62 10.60 35.89
C GLU A 192 -26.78 11.04 37.36
N HIS A 193 -26.33 10.24 38.33
CA HIS A 193 -26.42 10.56 39.77
C HIS A 193 -25.22 11.31 40.36
N PHE A 194 -24.17 11.54 39.57
CA PHE A 194 -23.05 12.39 39.96
C PHE A 194 -23.02 13.63 39.05
N PRO A 195 -23.55 14.78 39.51
CA PRO A 195 -23.45 16.04 38.78
C PRO A 195 -22.00 16.57 38.71
#